data_AF-A0AAV4GH66-F1
#
_entry.id   AF-A0AAV4GH66-F1
#
_cell.length_a   1.000
_cell.length_b   1.000
_cell.length_c   1.000
_cell.angle_alpha   90.00
_cell.angle_beta   90.00
_cell.angle_gamma   90.00
#
_symmetry.space_group_name_H-M   'P 1'
#
loop_
_entity.id
_entity.type
_entity.pdbx_description
1 polymer ?
#
loop_
_entity_poly.entity_id
_entity_poly.type
_entity_poly.pdbx_seq_one_letter_code
_entity_poly.pdbx_strand_id
1 'polypeptide(L)'
;MRSSEIHKEIAETYNEGAMSRSRVYQWCTWFGEGRTSVDDQPKSGRPKTSTNEQNITRVVRLIKCDRRMKIREIALKLEIPKITVHEIVHDTFGYRKVSAR
;
A
#
# COMPACT_ATOMS: atom_id res chain seq x y z
N MET A 1 35.47 -7.30 3.44
CA MET A 1 35.50 -5.83 3.24
C MET A 1 34.75 -5.19 4.39
N ARG A 2 35.31 -4.18 5.05
CA ARG A 2 34.64 -3.49 6.17
C ARG A 2 33.73 -2.40 5.63
N SER A 3 32.59 -2.15 6.27
CA SER A 3 31.64 -1.10 5.86
C SER A 3 32.28 0.30 5.78
N SER A 4 33.34 0.57 6.54
CA SER A 4 34.13 1.80 6.48
C SER A 4 34.92 1.96 5.18
N GLU A 5 35.46 0.85 4.65
CA GLU A 5 36.22 0.83 3.40
C GLU A 5 35.27 1.09 2.22
N ILE A 6 34.10 0.41 2.23
CA ILE A 6 33.03 0.59 1.23
C ILE A 6 32.55 2.05 1.18
N HIS A 7 32.31 2.67 2.35
CA HIS A 7 31.88 4.07 2.37
C HIS A 7 32.93 5.02 1.79
N LYS A 8 34.23 4.76 2.04
CA LYS A 8 35.31 5.58 1.50
C LYS A 8 35.36 5.50 -0.03
N GLU A 9 35.27 4.31 -0.59
CA GLU A 9 35.25 4.12 -2.05
C GLU A 9 34.02 4.78 -2.71
N ILE A 10 32.83 4.65 -2.09
CA ILE A 10 31.61 5.31 -2.57
C ILE A 10 31.76 6.84 -2.50
N ALA A 11 32.32 7.37 -1.41
CA ALA A 11 32.53 8.81 -1.24
C ALA A 11 33.50 9.38 -2.28
N GLU A 12 34.61 8.68 -2.54
CA GLU A 12 35.61 9.08 -3.54
C GLU A 12 35.06 9.03 -4.97
N THR A 13 34.18 8.07 -5.28
CA THR A 13 33.63 7.88 -6.62
C THR A 13 32.49 8.85 -6.92
N TYR A 14 31.59 9.07 -5.96
CA TYR A 14 30.33 9.78 -6.19
C TYR A 14 30.29 11.20 -5.58
N ASN A 15 31.30 11.60 -4.80
CA ASN A 15 31.41 12.92 -4.18
C ASN A 15 30.08 13.37 -3.53
N GLU A 16 29.42 14.40 -4.05
CA GLU A 16 28.16 14.94 -3.53
C GLU A 16 26.97 13.97 -3.68
N GLY A 17 27.04 13.06 -4.64
CA GLY A 17 26.04 12.00 -4.84
C GLY A 17 26.24 10.78 -3.95
N ALA A 18 27.27 10.78 -3.10
CA ALA A 18 27.59 9.64 -2.25
C ALA A 18 26.51 9.37 -1.20
N MET A 19 26.27 8.09 -0.96
CA MET A 19 25.36 7.65 0.07
C MET A 19 25.94 7.93 1.46
N SER A 20 25.09 8.34 2.42
CA SER A 20 25.54 8.59 3.79
C SER A 20 26.14 7.33 4.44
N ARG A 21 27.14 7.52 5.31
CA ARG A 21 27.77 6.45 6.09
C ARG A 21 26.76 5.50 6.75
N SER A 22 25.71 6.04 7.37
CA SER A 22 24.66 5.27 8.03
C SER A 22 23.93 4.33 7.06
N ARG A 23 23.59 4.79 5.85
CA ARG A 23 22.92 3.96 4.84
C ARG A 23 23.86 2.90 4.27
N VAL A 24 25.12 3.23 4.01
CA VAL A 24 26.13 2.23 3.56
C VAL A 24 26.26 1.10 4.57
N TYR A 25 26.32 1.44 5.87
CA TYR A 25 26.41 0.43 6.93
C TYR A 25 25.15 -0.44 7.00
N GLN A 26 23.96 0.16 6.88
CA GLN A 26 22.70 -0.57 6.83
C GLN A 26 22.65 -1.56 5.66
N TRP A 27 23.09 -1.14 4.46
CA TRP A 27 23.19 -2.02 3.30
C TRP A 27 24.18 -3.16 3.52
N CYS A 28 25.36 -2.88 4.11
CA CYS A 28 26.32 -3.92 4.45
C CYS A 28 25.74 -4.97 5.40
N THR A 29 24.96 -4.53 6.40
CA THR A 29 24.25 -5.44 7.31
C THR A 29 23.23 -6.28 6.55
N TRP A 30 22.37 -5.66 5.74
CA TRP A 30 21.35 -6.39 4.97
C TRP A 30 21.94 -7.42 4.01
N PHE A 31 23.02 -7.06 3.30
CA PHE A 31 23.73 -8.01 2.44
C PHE A 31 24.38 -9.14 3.25
N GLY A 32 24.92 -8.84 4.42
CA GLY A 32 25.42 -9.85 5.36
C GLY A 32 24.34 -10.79 5.90
N GLU A 33 23.11 -10.31 6.03
CA GLU A 33 21.92 -11.08 6.40
C GLU A 33 21.30 -11.88 5.23
N GLY A 34 21.92 -11.84 4.05
CA GLY A 34 21.49 -12.62 2.88
C GLY A 34 20.44 -11.94 2.00
N ARG A 35 20.13 -10.65 2.23
CA ARG A 35 19.34 -9.88 1.25
C ARG A 35 20.13 -9.77 -0.05
N THR A 36 19.52 -10.09 -1.18
CA THR A 36 20.16 -9.96 -2.52
C THR A 36 19.53 -8.89 -3.40
N SER A 37 18.30 -8.46 -3.10
CA SER A 37 17.60 -7.40 -3.85
C SER A 37 18.00 -6.00 -3.36
N VAL A 38 18.24 -5.11 -4.33
CA VAL A 38 18.51 -3.68 -4.13
C VAL A 38 17.22 -2.84 -4.14
N ASP A 39 16.10 -3.44 -4.54
CA ASP A 39 14.82 -2.74 -4.63
C ASP A 39 14.28 -2.34 -3.24
N ASP A 40 13.51 -1.26 -3.21
CA ASP A 40 12.76 -0.87 -2.02
C ASP A 40 11.79 -1.99 -1.62
N GLN A 41 11.81 -2.35 -0.35
CA GLN A 41 10.79 -3.23 0.23
C GLN A 41 9.41 -2.57 0.13
N PRO A 42 8.31 -3.36 0.06
CA PRO A 42 6.96 -2.82 0.06
C PRO A 42 6.76 -1.85 1.22
N LYS A 43 6.57 -0.56 0.90
CA LYS A 43 6.29 0.46 1.90
C LYS A 43 4.84 0.29 2.34
N SER A 44 4.61 0.15 3.65
CA SER A 44 3.27 0.31 4.20
C SER A 44 2.81 1.74 3.91
N GLY A 45 1.87 1.89 2.98
CA GLY A 45 1.21 3.16 2.74
C GLY A 45 0.38 3.59 3.95
N ARG A 46 -0.23 4.78 3.87
CA ARG A 46 -1.21 5.22 4.87
C ARG A 46 -2.33 4.17 4.96
N PRO A 47 -2.62 3.62 6.16
CA PRO A 47 -3.76 2.73 6.33
C PRO A 47 -5.03 3.42 5.87
N LYS A 48 -5.84 2.76 5.02
CA LYS A 48 -7.18 3.25 4.66
C LYS A 48 -8.08 3.14 5.89
N THR A 49 -8.07 4.16 6.74
CA THR A 49 -8.84 4.19 8.01
C THR A 49 -10.36 4.12 7.79
N SER A 50 -10.83 4.33 6.57
CA SER A 50 -12.24 4.23 6.18
C SER A 50 -12.75 2.78 6.13
N THR A 51 -11.88 1.82 5.87
CA THR A 51 -12.26 0.45 5.46
C THR A 51 -12.12 -0.53 6.63
N ASN A 52 -12.92 -0.33 7.69
CA ASN A 52 -13.02 -1.28 8.80
C ASN A 52 -13.68 -2.60 8.32
N GLU A 53 -13.21 -3.76 8.78
CA GLU A 53 -13.74 -5.09 8.44
C GLU A 53 -15.25 -5.21 8.69
N GLN A 54 -15.76 -4.53 9.74
CA GLN A 54 -17.18 -4.45 10.04
C GLN A 54 -17.98 -3.77 8.92
N ASN A 55 -17.45 -2.65 8.40
CA ASN A 55 -18.08 -1.90 7.31
C ASN A 55 -18.04 -2.70 6.00
N ILE A 56 -16.94 -3.40 5.73
CA ILE A 56 -16.83 -4.32 4.59
C ILE A 56 -17.93 -5.37 4.68
N THR A 57 -18.05 -6.06 5.82
CA THR A 57 -19.05 -7.12 6.02
C THR A 57 -20.48 -6.62 5.83
N ARG A 58 -20.80 -5.43 6.36
CA ARG A 58 -22.13 -4.80 6.22
C ARG A 58 -22.46 -4.44 4.78
N VAL A 59 -21.51 -3.83 4.05
CA VAL A 59 -21.67 -3.48 2.62
C VAL A 59 -21.87 -4.74 1.78
N VAL A 60 -21.08 -5.79 2.03
CA VAL A 60 -21.17 -7.08 1.32
C VAL A 60 -22.54 -7.72 1.49
N ARG A 61 -23.02 -7.77 2.73
CA ARG A 61 -24.31 -8.38 3.04
C ARG A 61 -25.42 -7.68 2.26
N LEU A 62 -25.41 -6.35 2.21
CA LEU A 62 -26.42 -5.60 1.46
C LEU A 62 -26.34 -5.87 -0.05
N ILE A 63 -25.16 -5.87 -0.65
CA ILE A 63 -24.98 -6.13 -2.08
C ILE A 63 -25.38 -7.57 -2.45
N LYS A 64 -25.10 -8.53 -1.57
CA LYS A 64 -25.53 -9.93 -1.77
C LYS A 64 -27.05 -10.09 -1.70
N CYS A 65 -27.73 -9.32 -0.84
CA CYS A 65 -29.19 -9.30 -0.77
C CYS A 65 -29.83 -8.61 -1.98
N ASP A 66 -29.29 -7.47 -2.42
CA ASP A 66 -29.76 -6.74 -3.59
C ASP A 66 -28.59 -6.16 -4.39
N ARG A 67 -28.29 -6.82 -5.52
CA ARG A 67 -27.19 -6.45 -6.43
C ARG A 67 -27.48 -5.20 -7.26
N ARG A 68 -28.73 -4.70 -7.27
CA ARG A 68 -29.13 -3.51 -8.04
C ARG A 68 -29.04 -2.22 -7.21
N MET A 69 -28.77 -2.32 -5.91
CA MET A 69 -28.62 -1.15 -5.04
C MET A 69 -27.50 -0.22 -5.50
N LYS A 70 -27.78 1.08 -5.47
CA LYS A 70 -26.79 2.11 -5.79
C LYS A 70 -25.88 2.37 -4.59
N ILE A 71 -24.64 2.75 -4.86
CA ILE A 71 -23.64 3.12 -3.82
C ILE A 71 -24.20 4.18 -2.86
N ARG A 72 -24.98 5.16 -3.36
CA ARG A 72 -25.59 6.20 -2.52
C ARG A 72 -26.63 5.63 -1.54
N GLU A 73 -27.41 4.64 -1.96
CA GLU A 73 -28.43 4.01 -1.13
C GLU A 73 -27.78 3.17 -0.02
N ILE A 74 -26.71 2.44 -0.36
CA ILE A 74 -25.92 1.67 0.61
C ILE A 74 -25.28 2.61 1.65
N ALA A 75 -24.71 3.73 1.20
CA ALA A 75 -24.12 4.74 2.08
C ALA A 75 -25.14 5.31 3.07
N LEU A 76 -26.34 5.66 2.59
CA LEU A 76 -27.43 6.14 3.46
C LEU A 76 -27.90 5.07 4.44
N LYS A 77 -28.06 3.82 4.00
CA LYS A 77 -28.57 2.72 4.82
C LYS A 77 -27.59 2.27 5.91
N LEU A 78 -26.29 2.40 5.67
CA LEU A 78 -25.25 2.01 6.61
C LEU A 78 -24.68 3.19 7.40
N GLU A 79 -25.06 4.42 7.08
CA GLU A 79 -24.50 5.67 7.61
C GLU A 79 -22.98 5.75 7.43
N ILE A 80 -22.49 5.22 6.30
CA ILE A 80 -21.07 5.21 5.94
C ILE A 80 -20.85 6.27 4.86
N PRO A 81 -19.71 7.00 4.88
CA PRO A 81 -19.36 7.90 3.81
C PRO A 81 -19.40 7.20 2.44
N LYS A 82 -20.02 7.85 1.45
CA LYS A 82 -20.16 7.32 0.09
C LYS A 82 -18.81 6.89 -0.51
N ILE A 83 -17.73 7.62 -0.22
CA ILE A 83 -16.38 7.33 -0.68
C ILE A 83 -15.92 5.96 -0.19
N THR A 84 -16.08 5.68 1.10
CA THR A 84 -15.76 4.39 1.70
C THR A 84 -16.53 3.24 1.05
N VAL A 85 -17.84 3.40 0.81
CA VAL A 85 -18.64 2.38 0.13
C VAL A 85 -18.13 2.15 -1.30
N HIS A 86 -17.78 3.22 -2.01
CA HIS A 86 -17.20 3.13 -3.34
C HIS A 86 -15.86 2.38 -3.34
N GLU A 87 -14.94 2.72 -2.42
CA GLU A 87 -13.65 2.03 -2.24
C GLU A 87 -13.85 0.55 -1.95
N ILE A 88 -14.77 0.18 -1.05
CA ILE A 88 -15.06 -1.22 -0.74
C ILE A 88 -15.56 -1.95 -1.99
N VAL A 89 -16.54 -1.38 -2.70
CA VAL A 89 -17.14 -2.01 -3.88
C VAL A 89 -16.14 -2.18 -5.03
N HIS A 90 -15.30 -1.16 -5.27
CA HIS A 90 -14.38 -1.14 -6.39
C HIS A 90 -13.05 -1.83 -6.08
N ASP A 91 -12.40 -1.49 -4.97
CA ASP A 91 -11.05 -1.94 -4.65
C ASP A 91 -11.04 -3.30 -3.94
N THR A 92 -12.01 -3.56 -3.03
CA THR A 92 -12.08 -4.84 -2.31
C THR A 92 -12.82 -5.92 -3.09
N PHE A 93 -13.94 -5.58 -3.74
CA PHE A 93 -14.75 -6.55 -4.49
C PHE A 93 -14.50 -6.58 -5.99
N GLY A 94 -13.84 -5.57 -6.55
CA GLY A 94 -13.61 -5.50 -8.00
C GLY A 94 -14.88 -5.28 -8.82
N TYR A 95 -16.01 -4.90 -8.20
CA TYR A 95 -17.25 -4.67 -8.93
C TYR A 95 -17.16 -3.40 -9.78
N ARG A 96 -17.64 -3.51 -11.02
CA ARG A 96 -17.69 -2.41 -11.98
C ARG A 96 -19.11 -2.23 -12.49
N LYS A 97 -19.47 -0.98 -12.79
CA LYS A 97 -20.74 -0.70 -13.47
C LYS A 97 -20.66 -1.24 -14.90
N VAL A 98 -21.57 -2.14 -15.25
CA VAL A 98 -21.77 -2.61 -16.62
C VAL A 98 -22.93 -1.84 -17.23
N SER A 99 -22.76 -1.34 -18.46
CA SER A 99 -23.82 -0.70 -19.26
C SER A 99 -23.94 -1.45 -20.58
N ALA A 100 -25.18 -1.72 -21.02
CA ALA A 100 -25.43 -2.06 -22.42
C ALA A 100 -25.18 -0.82 -23.29
N ARG A 101 -24.78 -1.03 -24.54
CA ARG A 101 -24.67 0.02 -25.56
C ARG A 101 -26.04 0.37 -26.10
#